data_AF-F4BT40-F1
#
_entry.id   AF-F4BT40-F1
#
_cell.length_a   1.000
_cell.length_b   1.000
_cell.length_c   1.000
_cell.angle_alpha   90.00
_cell.angle_beta   90.00
_cell.angle_gamma   90.00
#
_symmetry.space_group_name_H-M   'P 1'
#
loop_
_entity.id
_entity.type
_entity.pdbx_description
1 polymer ?
#
loop_
_entity_poly.entity_id
_entity_poly.type
_entity_poly.pdbx_seq_one_letter_code
_entity_poly.pdbx_strand_id
1 'polypeptide(L)'
;MRYYAIRAIIALACIFLLASCAGAVKVTSALHIDTYTDAENEDQSFGEESAVWVSSHMGEPVRIAYLSFAGMTKLPEQISSANLKIYVKGVERPGKVTLYLYDNAAMNTVTWADQPEYDSQALGSIEIQETGWQTWDATDFVKKAAVECSEGCSFSVVLVADEDASISFASQEGSEEEKAVLQYEAF
;
A
#
# COMPACT_ATOMS: atom_id res chain seq x y z
N MET A 1 57.30 -3.54 19.20
CA MET A 1 55.97 -4.13 19.52
C MET A 1 54.90 -3.09 19.85
N ARG A 2 55.14 -2.05 20.68
CA ARG A 2 54.14 -1.00 21.02
C ARG A 2 53.58 -0.20 19.83
N TYR A 3 54.36 0.02 18.77
CA TYR A 3 53.93 0.80 17.58
C TYR A 3 52.90 0.09 16.68
N TYR A 4 52.96 -1.26 16.61
CA TYR A 4 52.02 -2.05 15.82
C TYR A 4 50.66 -2.20 16.51
N ALA A 5 50.66 -2.26 17.84
CA ALA A 5 49.43 -2.28 18.65
C ALA A 5 48.63 -0.97 18.51
N ILE A 6 49.29 0.19 18.47
CA ILE A 6 48.63 1.50 18.33
C ILE A 6 48.02 1.66 16.93
N ARG A 7 48.68 1.17 15.86
CA ARG A 7 48.12 1.19 14.50
C ARG A 7 46.94 0.24 14.32
N ALA A 8 46.95 -0.92 14.97
CA ALA A 8 45.85 -1.86 14.96
C ALA A 8 44.59 -1.29 15.66
N ILE A 9 44.76 -0.53 16.75
CA ILE A 9 43.65 0.11 17.48
C ILE A 9 43.02 1.24 16.65
N ILE A 10 43.81 2.03 15.93
CA ILE A 10 43.29 3.09 15.04
C ILE A 10 42.57 2.49 13.83
N ALA A 11 43.09 1.40 13.26
CA ALA A 11 42.42 0.70 12.16
C ALA A 11 41.09 0.07 12.58
N LEU A 12 41.00 -0.50 13.79
CA LEU A 12 39.73 -1.02 14.33
C LEU A 12 38.73 0.11 14.61
N ALA A 13 39.19 1.25 15.13
CA ALA A 13 38.34 2.41 15.38
C ALA A 13 37.75 3.00 14.08
N CYS A 14 38.51 2.99 12.97
CA CYS A 14 38.00 3.42 11.67
C CYS A 14 36.97 2.45 11.05
N ILE A 15 37.02 1.15 11.39
CA ILE A 15 36.03 0.16 10.95
C ILE A 15 34.72 0.31 11.76
N PHE A 16 34.79 0.68 13.04
CA PHE A 16 33.60 0.99 13.85
C PHE A 16 32.98 2.37 13.54
N LEU A 17 33.76 3.35 13.06
CA LEU A 17 33.28 4.69 12.69
C LEU A 17 32.61 4.76 11.31
N LEU A 18 32.65 3.68 10.52
CA LEU A 18 31.83 3.52 9.31
C LEU A 18 30.46 2.89 9.59
N ALA A 19 30.07 2.73 10.87
CA ALA A 19 28.67 2.58 11.27
C ALA A 19 27.96 3.91 10.97
N SER A 20 27.65 4.08 9.69
CA SER A 20 26.99 5.23 9.11
C SER A 20 25.73 5.55 9.89
N CYS A 21 25.61 6.80 10.31
CA CYS A 21 24.34 7.46 10.54
C CYS A 21 23.60 7.55 9.20
N ALA A 22 23.13 6.43 8.65
CA ALA A 22 22.10 6.45 7.64
C ALA A 22 20.84 6.90 8.38
N GLY A 23 20.50 8.18 8.28
CA GLY A 23 19.22 8.66 8.80
C GLY A 23 18.09 8.03 8.00
N ALA A 24 16.95 7.78 8.63
CA ALA A 24 15.76 7.31 7.94
C ALA A 24 15.40 8.31 6.84
N VAL A 25 15.32 7.83 5.60
CA VAL A 25 14.82 8.59 4.47
C VAL A 25 13.33 8.29 4.33
N LYS A 26 12.52 9.34 4.25
CA LYS A 26 11.10 9.23 3.90
C LYS A 26 10.97 9.12 2.38
N VAL A 27 10.34 8.05 1.93
CA VAL A 27 10.00 7.81 0.54
C VAL A 27 8.48 7.85 0.40
N THR A 28 8.00 8.55 -0.62
CA THR A 28 6.57 8.59 -0.95
C THR A 28 6.38 7.87 -2.29
N SER A 29 5.52 6.87 -2.31
CA SER A 29 5.06 6.25 -3.55
C SER A 29 3.77 6.91 -3.98
N ALA A 30 3.77 7.43 -5.21
CA ALA A 30 2.59 8.07 -5.78
C ALA A 30 1.59 7.00 -6.25
N LEU A 31 0.31 7.27 -6.00
CA LEU A 31 -0.78 6.53 -6.66
C LEU A 31 -0.70 6.80 -8.17
N HIS A 32 -0.70 5.74 -8.96
CA HIS A 32 -0.56 5.81 -10.43
C HIS A 32 -1.85 5.52 -11.17
N ILE A 33 -2.58 4.53 -10.68
CA ILE A 33 -3.86 4.09 -11.21
C ILE A 33 -4.68 3.59 -10.03
N ASP A 34 -5.98 3.85 -10.02
CA ASP A 34 -6.92 3.10 -9.21
C ASP A 34 -8.13 2.66 -10.04
N THR A 35 -8.83 1.66 -9.52
CA THR A 35 -10.09 1.18 -10.07
C THR A 35 -10.82 0.38 -8.99
N TYR A 36 -12.06 0.02 -9.25
CA TYR A 36 -12.74 -1.04 -8.53
C TYR A 36 -13.48 -1.96 -9.50
N THR A 37 -13.73 -3.19 -9.05
CA THR A 37 -14.56 -4.15 -9.75
C THR A 37 -15.91 -4.27 -9.06
N ASP A 38 -16.96 -4.62 -9.80
CA ASP A 38 -18.32 -4.73 -9.29
C ASP A 38 -18.98 -6.01 -9.80
N ALA A 39 -19.38 -6.88 -8.88
CA ALA A 39 -20.00 -8.16 -9.17
C ALA A 39 -21.36 -8.03 -9.88
N GLU A 40 -22.07 -6.91 -9.72
CA GLU A 40 -23.34 -6.67 -10.40
C GLU A 40 -23.15 -6.16 -11.84
N ASN A 41 -21.93 -5.71 -12.19
CA ASN A 41 -21.58 -5.13 -13.48
C ASN A 41 -20.30 -5.77 -14.01
N GLU A 42 -20.34 -7.09 -14.25
CA GLU A 42 -19.12 -7.91 -14.31
C GLU A 42 -18.13 -7.52 -15.42
N ASP A 43 -18.63 -7.01 -16.55
CA ASP A 43 -17.84 -6.62 -17.73
C ASP A 43 -17.49 -5.11 -17.77
N GLN A 44 -17.90 -4.34 -16.75
CA GLN A 44 -17.65 -2.90 -16.68
C GLN A 44 -16.37 -2.60 -15.89
N SER A 45 -15.58 -1.65 -16.38
CA SER A 45 -14.46 -1.06 -15.64
C SER A 45 -14.84 0.31 -15.08
N PHE A 46 -14.24 0.66 -13.95
CA PHE A 46 -14.57 1.88 -13.21
C PHE A 46 -13.35 2.75 -12.91
N GLY A 47 -12.22 2.52 -13.60
CA GLY A 47 -10.99 3.27 -13.37
C GLY A 47 -11.00 4.73 -13.87
N GLU A 48 -12.13 5.21 -14.43
CA GLU A 48 -12.33 6.64 -14.75
C GLU A 48 -13.32 7.33 -13.79
N GLU A 49 -13.81 6.61 -12.76
CA GLU A 49 -14.73 7.16 -11.77
C GLU A 49 -14.00 8.03 -10.74
N SER A 50 -14.63 9.12 -10.31
CA SER A 50 -14.04 10.04 -9.30
C SER A 50 -13.94 9.47 -7.87
N ALA A 51 -14.46 8.26 -7.65
CA ALA A 51 -14.40 7.53 -6.39
C ALA A 51 -14.33 6.02 -6.65
N VAL A 52 -13.56 5.31 -5.83
CA VAL A 52 -13.49 3.85 -5.84
C VAL A 52 -14.29 3.27 -4.69
N TRP A 53 -14.99 2.15 -4.94
CA TRP A 53 -15.88 1.54 -3.98
C TRP A 53 -15.37 0.20 -3.48
N VAL A 54 -15.55 -0.05 -2.19
CA VAL A 54 -15.45 -1.37 -1.59
C VAL A 54 -16.77 -1.71 -0.94
N SER A 55 -17.24 -2.93 -1.14
CA SER A 55 -18.41 -3.41 -0.43
C SER A 55 -18.52 -4.91 -0.40
N SER A 56 -19.17 -5.41 0.64
CA SER A 56 -19.47 -6.82 0.81
C SER A 56 -20.95 -7.03 1.15
N HIS A 57 -21.42 -8.24 0.90
CA HIS A 57 -22.75 -8.70 1.26
C HIS A 57 -22.67 -10.08 1.89
N MET A 58 -23.16 -10.22 3.12
CA MET A 58 -23.08 -11.45 3.91
C MET A 58 -21.65 -12.03 4.01
N GLY A 59 -20.64 -11.16 4.05
CA GLY A 59 -19.23 -11.53 4.14
C GLY A 59 -18.55 -11.83 2.80
N GLU A 60 -19.28 -11.84 1.69
CA GLU A 60 -18.71 -12.00 0.36
C GLU A 60 -18.49 -10.64 -0.30
N PRO A 61 -17.30 -10.36 -0.86
CA PRO A 61 -17.06 -9.11 -1.57
C PRO A 61 -17.95 -9.01 -2.81
N VAL A 62 -18.53 -7.83 -3.00
CA VAL A 62 -19.28 -7.47 -4.23
C VAL A 62 -18.67 -6.28 -4.95
N ARG A 63 -17.84 -5.48 -4.25
CA ARG A 63 -16.92 -4.51 -4.88
C ARG A 63 -15.55 -4.56 -4.23
N ILE A 64 -14.51 -4.61 -5.05
CA ILE A 64 -13.11 -4.68 -4.62
C ILE A 64 -12.36 -3.53 -5.29
N ALA A 65 -11.65 -2.74 -4.49
CA ALA A 65 -10.86 -1.62 -5.03
C ALA A 65 -9.38 -1.97 -5.09
N TYR A 66 -8.70 -1.44 -6.11
CA TYR A 66 -7.28 -1.62 -6.36
C TYR A 66 -6.62 -0.25 -6.43
N LEU A 67 -5.59 -0.04 -5.61
CA LEU A 67 -4.77 1.17 -5.61
C LEU A 67 -3.35 0.81 -6.06
N SER A 68 -3.01 1.11 -7.30
CA SER A 68 -1.72 0.77 -7.92
C SER A 68 -0.68 1.87 -7.66
N PHE A 69 0.44 1.50 -7.05
CA PHE A 69 1.54 2.40 -6.72
C PHE A 69 2.78 2.07 -7.54
N ALA A 70 3.65 3.08 -7.70
CA ALA A 70 4.98 2.90 -8.25
C ALA A 70 5.77 1.85 -7.46
N GLY A 71 6.62 1.10 -8.16
CA GLY A 71 7.43 0.06 -7.56
C GLY A 71 8.44 0.55 -6.52
N MET A 72 8.83 -0.38 -5.65
CA MET A 72 9.78 -0.09 -4.58
C MET A 72 11.22 -0.29 -5.03
N THR A 73 12.10 0.54 -4.48
CA THR A 73 13.54 0.51 -4.73
C THR A 73 14.36 0.14 -3.49
N LYS A 74 13.68 -0.15 -2.38
CA LYS A 74 14.28 -0.51 -1.10
C LYS A 74 14.02 -1.97 -0.78
N LEU A 75 15.00 -2.62 -0.19
CA LEU A 75 14.87 -3.98 0.29
C LEU A 75 14.00 -4.01 1.57
N PRO A 76 13.28 -5.12 1.83
CA PRO A 76 12.41 -5.27 3.01
C PRO A 76 13.08 -4.94 4.34
N GLU A 77 14.34 -5.35 4.52
CA GLU A 77 15.14 -5.12 5.73
C GLU A 77 15.53 -3.66 5.94
N GLN A 78 15.43 -2.83 4.88
CA GLN A 78 15.69 -1.40 4.97
C GLN A 78 14.45 -0.62 5.41
N ILE A 79 13.25 -1.20 5.29
CA ILE A 79 11.97 -0.55 5.60
C ILE A 79 11.68 -0.65 7.10
N SER A 80 11.54 0.50 7.76
CA SER A 80 11.32 0.58 9.21
C SER A 80 9.86 0.78 9.58
N SER A 81 9.14 1.59 8.82
CA SER A 81 7.70 1.84 8.97
C SER A 81 7.09 2.27 7.65
N ALA A 82 5.78 2.06 7.49
CA ALA A 82 5.02 2.60 6.39
C ALA A 82 3.59 2.95 6.80
N ASN A 83 3.02 3.97 6.15
CA ASN A 83 1.65 4.39 6.32
C ASN A 83 0.97 4.57 4.98
N LEU A 84 -0.25 4.05 4.87
CA LEU A 84 -1.16 4.33 3.76
C LEU A 84 -2.23 5.28 4.24
N LYS A 85 -2.28 6.47 3.66
CA LYS A 85 -3.28 7.49 3.95
C LYS A 85 -4.29 7.56 2.81
N ILE A 86 -5.57 7.34 3.08
CA ILE A 86 -6.65 7.36 2.07
C ILE A 86 -7.80 8.22 2.60
N TYR A 87 -8.46 8.95 1.70
CA TYR A 87 -9.62 9.76 2.03
C TYR A 87 -10.92 9.00 1.77
N VAL A 88 -11.75 8.83 2.80
CA VAL A 88 -13.09 8.25 2.70
C VAL A 88 -14.07 9.33 2.22
N LYS A 89 -14.67 9.13 1.04
CA LYS A 89 -15.64 10.05 0.42
C LYS A 89 -17.05 9.81 0.93
N GLY A 90 -17.42 8.55 1.16
CA GLY A 90 -18.75 8.16 1.57
C GLY A 90 -18.74 6.87 2.38
N VAL A 91 -19.68 6.77 3.32
CA VAL A 91 -19.91 5.58 4.12
C VAL A 91 -21.40 5.28 4.02
N GLU A 92 -21.77 4.28 3.21
CA GLU A 92 -23.16 3.82 3.14
C GLU A 92 -23.46 2.85 4.27
N ARG A 93 -22.51 1.94 4.53
CA ARG A 93 -22.54 1.03 5.67
C ARG A 93 -21.14 1.01 6.29
N PRO A 94 -20.98 1.45 7.54
CA PRO A 94 -19.69 1.44 8.22
C PRO A 94 -19.23 -0.01 8.42
N GLY A 95 -17.93 -0.18 8.60
CA GLY A 95 -17.36 -1.49 8.85
C GLY A 95 -15.87 -1.54 8.59
N LYS A 96 -15.33 -2.75 8.65
CA LYS A 96 -13.91 -3.01 8.48
C LYS A 96 -13.55 -3.15 7.00
N VAL A 97 -12.40 -2.58 6.64
CA VAL A 97 -11.76 -2.76 5.32
C VAL A 97 -10.38 -3.36 5.54
N THR A 98 -10.11 -4.45 4.83
CA THR A 98 -8.89 -5.25 4.92
C THR A 98 -8.01 -5.01 3.70
N LEU A 99 -6.69 -4.94 3.93
CA LEU A 99 -5.66 -4.72 2.90
C LEU A 99 -5.03 -6.05 2.48
N TYR A 100 -4.97 -6.29 1.18
CA TYR A 100 -4.27 -7.42 0.56
C TYR A 100 -3.31 -6.92 -0.51
N LEU A 101 -2.33 -7.75 -0.88
CA LEU A 101 -1.35 -7.43 -1.91
C LEU A 101 -1.74 -8.09 -3.24
N TYR A 102 -1.71 -7.29 -4.30
CA TYR A 102 -1.51 -7.79 -5.65
C TYR A 102 -0.11 -7.34 -6.12
N ASP A 103 0.73 -8.29 -6.52
CA ASP A 103 2.15 -8.10 -6.84
C ASP A 103 2.40 -7.49 -8.24
N ASN A 104 1.39 -6.81 -8.78
CA ASN A 104 1.46 -6.07 -10.03
C ASN A 104 0.54 -4.84 -9.97
N ALA A 105 0.56 -3.99 -10.99
CA ALA A 105 -0.42 -2.92 -11.15
C ALA A 105 -1.74 -3.48 -11.70
N ALA A 106 -2.85 -3.23 -11.00
CA ALA A 106 -4.17 -3.36 -11.58
C ALA A 106 -4.38 -2.22 -12.60
N MET A 107 -4.78 -2.57 -13.82
CA MET A 107 -5.08 -1.61 -14.87
C MET A 107 -6.45 -0.97 -14.63
N ASN A 108 -6.65 0.26 -15.12
CA ASN A 108 -7.94 0.97 -15.03
C ASN A 108 -9.07 0.27 -15.81
N THR A 109 -8.73 -0.66 -16.69
CA THR A 109 -9.67 -1.47 -17.50
C THR A 109 -10.08 -2.79 -16.83
N VAL A 110 -9.54 -3.12 -15.65
CA VAL A 110 -9.91 -4.35 -14.95
C VAL A 110 -11.41 -4.34 -14.65
N THR A 111 -12.04 -5.49 -14.88
CA THR A 111 -13.46 -5.77 -14.64
C THR A 111 -13.58 -6.89 -13.62
N TRP A 112 -14.78 -7.16 -13.11
CA TRP A 112 -14.98 -8.30 -12.21
C TRP A 112 -14.68 -9.64 -12.89
N ALA A 113 -15.05 -9.77 -14.16
CA ALA A 113 -14.89 -10.99 -14.95
C ALA A 113 -13.43 -11.38 -15.20
N ASP A 114 -12.52 -10.39 -15.22
CA ASP A 114 -11.09 -10.57 -15.51
C ASP A 114 -10.16 -10.04 -14.41
N GLN A 115 -10.68 -9.85 -13.20
CA GLN A 115 -9.90 -9.31 -12.09
C GLN A 115 -8.74 -10.24 -11.71
N PRO A 116 -7.56 -9.67 -11.36
CA PRO A 116 -6.44 -10.47 -10.95
C PRO A 116 -6.71 -11.15 -9.60
N GLU A 117 -6.22 -12.38 -9.47
CA GLU A 117 -6.08 -13.01 -8.16
C GLU A 117 -5.03 -12.26 -7.35
N TYR A 118 -5.33 -12.01 -6.08
CA TYR A 118 -4.46 -11.32 -5.13
C TYR A 118 -4.16 -12.22 -3.94
N ASP A 119 -3.16 -11.84 -3.15
CA ASP A 119 -2.69 -12.65 -2.04
C ASP A 119 -3.77 -12.86 -0.97
N SER A 120 -3.91 -14.09 -0.49
CA SER A 120 -4.90 -14.44 0.55
C SER A 120 -4.54 -13.96 1.96
N GLN A 121 -3.28 -13.58 2.20
CA GLN A 121 -2.83 -13.06 3.48
C GLN A 121 -3.23 -11.59 3.63
N ALA A 122 -4.07 -11.31 4.63
CA ALA A 122 -4.35 -9.95 5.07
C ALA A 122 -3.09 -9.30 5.67
N LEU A 123 -2.81 -8.06 5.25
CA LEU A 123 -1.61 -7.29 5.64
C LEU A 123 -1.94 -6.07 6.50
N GLY A 124 -3.23 -5.80 6.70
CA GLY A 124 -3.72 -4.72 7.55
C GLY A 124 -5.23 -4.63 7.49
N SER A 125 -5.85 -3.93 8.44
CA SER A 125 -7.26 -3.58 8.39
C SER A 125 -7.52 -2.29 9.18
N ILE A 126 -8.61 -1.60 8.86
CA ILE A 126 -9.10 -0.49 9.66
C ILE A 126 -10.62 -0.55 9.74
N GLU A 127 -11.14 -0.08 10.86
CA GLU A 127 -12.57 0.12 11.07
C GLU A 127 -12.95 1.53 10.59
N ILE A 128 -13.90 1.64 9.65
CA ILE A 128 -14.33 2.91 9.06
C ILE A 128 -15.76 3.21 9.49
N GLN A 129 -15.92 4.34 10.17
CA GLN A 129 -17.21 4.76 10.74
C GLN A 129 -17.74 6.05 10.10
N GLU A 130 -16.86 6.89 9.56
CA GLU A 130 -17.20 8.20 9.00
C GLU A 130 -16.25 8.60 7.87
N THR A 131 -16.66 9.63 7.11
CA THR A 131 -15.88 10.22 6.03
C THR A 131 -14.64 10.96 6.54
N GLY A 132 -13.64 11.13 5.69
CA GLY A 132 -12.42 11.88 5.99
C GLY A 132 -11.16 11.04 5.88
N TRP A 133 -10.04 11.59 6.35
CA TRP A 133 -8.74 10.93 6.26
C TRP A 133 -8.60 9.75 7.21
N GLN A 134 -8.28 8.59 6.64
CA GLN A 134 -7.90 7.38 7.37
C GLN A 134 -6.43 7.05 7.14
N THR A 135 -5.78 6.44 8.13
CA THR A 135 -4.37 6.02 8.04
C THR A 135 -4.24 4.58 8.51
N TRP A 136 -3.72 3.71 7.65
CA TRP A 136 -3.32 2.35 7.99
C TRP A 136 -1.83 2.31 8.25
N ASP A 137 -1.43 1.53 9.26
CA ASP A 137 -0.07 1.00 9.31
C ASP A 137 0.09 -0.01 8.16
N ALA A 138 0.92 0.35 7.19
CA ALA A 138 1.17 -0.42 5.99
C ALA A 138 2.56 -1.06 6.01
N THR A 139 3.21 -1.15 7.18
CA THR A 139 4.61 -1.60 7.28
C THR A 139 4.79 -3.01 6.73
N ASP A 140 3.93 -3.95 7.13
CA ASP A 140 4.00 -5.34 6.65
C ASP A 140 3.64 -5.45 5.17
N PHE A 141 2.68 -4.62 4.71
CA PHE A 141 2.33 -4.53 3.30
C PHE A 141 3.54 -4.11 2.45
N VAL A 142 4.20 -3.00 2.80
CA VAL A 142 5.35 -2.46 2.07
C VAL A 142 6.55 -3.41 2.13
N LYS A 143 6.78 -4.09 3.26
CA LYS A 143 7.82 -5.13 3.33
C LYS A 143 7.53 -6.30 2.42
N LYS A 144 6.29 -6.79 2.38
CA LYS A 144 5.90 -7.90 1.51
C LYS A 144 6.01 -7.51 0.04
N ALA A 145 5.47 -6.36 -0.35
CA ALA A 145 5.61 -5.88 -1.71
C ALA A 145 7.08 -5.62 -2.09
N ALA A 146 7.98 -5.29 -1.16
CA ALA A 146 9.41 -5.19 -1.45
C ALA A 146 10.09 -6.56 -1.70
N VAL A 147 9.52 -7.65 -1.17
CA VAL A 147 9.96 -9.03 -1.47
C VAL A 147 9.44 -9.45 -2.85
N GLU A 148 8.14 -9.34 -3.05
CA GLU A 148 7.46 -9.87 -4.24
C GLU A 148 7.69 -8.98 -5.48
N CYS A 149 7.84 -7.68 -5.28
CA CYS A 149 8.03 -6.66 -6.32
C CYS A 149 9.41 -5.98 -6.23
N SER A 150 10.47 -6.76 -6.00
CA SER A 150 11.84 -6.24 -6.05
C SER A 150 12.20 -5.77 -7.47
N GLU A 151 13.03 -4.72 -7.60
CA GLU A 151 13.43 -4.08 -8.87
C GLU A 151 12.43 -3.08 -9.49
N GLY A 152 11.49 -2.53 -8.72
CA GLY A 152 10.71 -1.37 -9.14
C GLY A 152 9.49 -1.68 -10.01
N CYS A 153 9.02 -2.92 -10.04
CA CYS A 153 7.69 -3.23 -10.58
C CYS A 153 6.58 -2.64 -9.70
N SER A 154 5.53 -2.17 -10.34
CA SER A 154 4.35 -1.61 -9.66
C SER A 154 3.62 -2.70 -8.89
N PHE A 155 2.91 -2.31 -7.83
CA PHE A 155 2.11 -3.21 -7.00
C PHE A 155 0.79 -2.53 -6.66
N SER A 156 -0.20 -3.31 -6.25
CA SER A 156 -1.51 -2.77 -5.87
C SER A 156 -1.87 -3.15 -4.44
N VAL A 157 -2.38 -2.17 -3.71
CA VAL A 157 -3.15 -2.42 -2.49
C VAL A 157 -4.56 -2.81 -2.92
N VAL A 158 -4.99 -4.01 -2.55
CA VAL A 158 -6.37 -4.47 -2.76
C VAL A 158 -7.16 -4.22 -1.48
N LEU A 159 -8.24 -3.47 -1.60
CA LEU A 159 -9.13 -3.11 -0.50
C LEU A 159 -10.38 -3.99 -0.59
N VAL A 160 -10.64 -4.75 0.46
CA VAL A 160 -11.81 -5.62 0.56
C VAL A 160 -12.60 -5.25 1.81
N ALA A 161 -13.89 -5.00 1.65
CA ALA A 161 -14.80 -4.80 2.76
C ALA A 161 -15.07 -6.14 3.48
N ASP A 162 -15.25 -6.10 4.79
CA ASP A 162 -15.70 -7.26 5.57
C ASP A 162 -17.21 -7.14 5.86
N GLU A 163 -17.84 -8.28 6.15
CA GLU A 163 -19.26 -8.38 6.52
C GLU A 163 -20.19 -7.74 5.47
N ASP A 164 -20.90 -6.67 5.85
CA ASP A 164 -21.81 -5.92 4.98
C ASP A 164 -21.33 -4.48 4.73
N ALA A 165 -20.05 -4.16 4.98
CA ALA A 165 -19.56 -2.79 4.84
C ALA A 165 -19.68 -2.29 3.38
N SER A 166 -19.88 -0.98 3.20
CA SER A 166 -19.93 -0.32 1.89
C SER A 166 -19.43 1.12 2.01
N ILE A 167 -18.25 1.35 1.44
CA ILE A 167 -17.45 2.56 1.66
C ILE A 167 -16.85 2.98 0.31
N SER A 168 -16.83 4.29 0.06
CA SER A 168 -16.13 4.87 -1.08
C SER A 168 -14.92 5.69 -0.64
N PHE A 169 -13.87 5.61 -1.43
CA PHE A 169 -12.63 6.35 -1.26
C PHE A 169 -12.41 7.31 -2.43
N ALA A 170 -11.62 8.36 -2.21
CA ALA A 170 -11.21 9.26 -3.27
C ALA A 170 -10.38 8.51 -4.30
N SER A 171 -10.70 8.72 -5.59
CA SER A 171 -9.91 8.23 -6.72
C SER A 171 -8.86 9.26 -7.15
N GLN A 172 -7.85 8.79 -7.86
CA GLN A 172 -6.95 9.58 -8.68
C GLN A 172 -7.66 10.51 -9.68
N GLU A 173 -8.82 10.12 -10.19
CA GLU A 173 -9.65 10.94 -11.09
C GLU A 173 -10.51 11.97 -10.32
N GLY A 174 -10.42 11.96 -9.00
CA GLY A 174 -11.06 12.90 -8.09
C GLY A 174 -10.22 14.15 -7.80
N SER A 175 -10.34 14.65 -6.56
CA SER A 175 -9.61 15.84 -6.11
C SER A 175 -8.13 15.52 -5.86
N GLU A 176 -7.22 16.34 -6.38
CA GLU A 176 -5.76 16.25 -6.11
C GLU A 176 -5.43 16.28 -4.61
N GLU A 177 -6.21 17.02 -3.82
CA GLU A 177 -5.97 17.15 -2.39
C GLU A 177 -6.36 15.90 -1.59
N GLU A 178 -7.16 14.99 -2.16
CA GLU A 178 -7.74 13.82 -1.49
C GLU A 178 -7.09 12.49 -1.92
N LYS A 179 -6.08 12.53 -2.82
CA LYS A 179 -5.42 11.33 -3.35
C LYS A 179 -4.74 10.50 -2.27
N ALA A 180 -4.80 9.17 -2.43
CA ALA A 180 -4.12 8.26 -1.52
C ALA A 180 -2.60 8.45 -1.58
N VAL A 181 -1.96 8.33 -0.42
CA VAL A 181 -0.51 8.48 -0.27
C VAL A 181 0.04 7.29 0.50
N LEU A 182 0.95 6.55 -0.14
CA LEU A 182 1.75 5.53 0.53
C LEU A 182 3.13 6.10 0.84
N GLN A 183 3.47 6.18 2.12
CA GLN A 183 4.75 6.69 2.59
C GLN A 183 5.45 5.67 3.46
N TYR A 184 6.77 5.51 3.29
CA TYR A 184 7.57 4.65 4.13
C TYR A 184 8.90 5.28 4.52
N GLU A 185 9.43 4.85 5.65
CA GLU A 185 10.77 5.20 6.13
C GLU A 185 11.74 4.05 5.85
N ALA A 186 12.89 4.36 5.27
CA ALA A 186 13.93 3.38 4.99
C ALA A 186 15.35 3.89 5.25
N PHE A 187 16.29 2.98 5.52
CA PHE A 187 17.70 3.30 5.82
C PHE A 187 18.67 2.86 4.70
#